data_AF-A8RKH5-F1
#
_entry.id   AF-A8RKH5-F1
#
_cell.length_a   1.000
_cell.length_b   1.000
_cell.length_c   1.000
_cell.angle_alpha   90.00
_cell.angle_beta   90.00
_cell.angle_gamma   90.00
#
_symmetry.space_group_name_H-M   'P 1'
#
loop_
_entity.id
_entity.type
_entity.pdbx_description
1 polymer ?
#
loop_
_entity_poly.entity_id
_entity_poly.type
_entity_poly.pdbx_seq_one_letter_code
_entity_poly.pdbx_strand_id
1 'polypeptide(L)'
;MKRDDLVWSDRKRNWLGLPWTFTVYGLTEDRLFIKTGVLNIHEDEVRLYRILDLSLRKTLWQRMVGLGTIHVDSSDKTMKAFDISNIRNCEDVKEQLSRLVEQERDNKRVSSREFIGGYGDDEDHGFDEEDSPY
;
A
#
# COMPACT_ATOMS: atom_id res chain seq x y z
N MET A 1 -17.82 -8.56 -5.90
CA MET A 1 -16.44 -8.69 -5.41
C MET A 1 -16.08 -10.16 -5.45
N LYS A 2 -15.21 -10.58 -6.37
CA LYS A 2 -14.73 -11.97 -6.42
C LYS A 2 -13.84 -12.17 -5.19
N ARG A 3 -14.11 -13.19 -4.39
CA ARG A 3 -13.33 -13.48 -3.17
C ARG A 3 -11.96 -14.05 -3.48
N ASP A 4 -11.75 -14.52 -4.71
CA ASP A 4 -10.54 -15.23 -5.15
C ASP A 4 -9.26 -14.38 -5.12
N ASP A 5 -9.33 -13.05 -5.20
CA ASP A 5 -8.13 -12.18 -5.24
C ASP A 5 -7.74 -11.57 -3.88
N LEU A 6 -8.45 -11.90 -2.80
CA LEU A 6 -8.17 -11.37 -1.47
C LEU A 6 -7.01 -12.12 -0.80
N VAL A 7 -5.87 -11.46 -0.66
CA VAL A 7 -4.70 -11.95 0.09
C VAL A 7 -4.98 -11.98 1.58
N TRP A 8 -5.69 -10.96 2.08
CA TRP A 8 -6.07 -10.88 3.49
C TRP A 8 -7.38 -10.11 3.67
N SER A 9 -8.17 -10.50 4.68
CA SER A 9 -9.34 -9.74 5.10
C SER A 9 -9.57 -9.91 6.60
N ASP A 10 -9.85 -8.80 7.27
CA ASP A 10 -10.26 -8.81 8.67
C ASP A 10 -11.31 -7.73 8.91
N ARG A 11 -12.09 -7.90 9.97
CA ARG A 11 -13.09 -6.93 10.42
C ARG A 11 -12.54 -6.19 11.62
N LYS A 12 -12.72 -4.87 11.62
CA LYS A 12 -12.40 -4.04 12.78
C LYS A 12 -13.13 -4.60 14.01
N ARG A 13 -12.37 -4.87 15.08
CA ARG A 13 -12.93 -5.27 16.37
C ARG A 13 -13.18 -4.03 17.22
N ASN A 14 -14.11 -4.12 18.16
CA ASN A 14 -14.24 -3.08 19.18
C ASN A 14 -13.13 -3.23 20.24
N TRP A 15 -13.09 -2.31 21.19
CA TRP A 15 -12.13 -2.32 22.30
C TRP A 15 -12.23 -3.55 23.22
N LEU A 16 -13.33 -4.30 23.14
CA LEU A 16 -13.55 -5.59 23.83
C LEU A 16 -13.16 -6.80 22.96
N GLY A 17 -12.61 -6.60 21.75
CA GLY A 17 -12.23 -7.68 20.83
C GLY A 17 -13.38 -8.30 20.04
N LEU A 18 -14.62 -7.80 20.19
CA LEU A 18 -15.79 -8.28 19.48
C LEU A 18 -15.92 -7.67 18.08
N PRO A 19 -16.32 -8.44 17.06
CA PRO A 19 -16.46 -7.98 15.67
C PRO A 19 -17.80 -7.23 15.43
N TRP A 20 -18.18 -6.35 16.36
CA TRP A 20 -19.42 -5.56 16.32
C TRP A 20 -19.31 -4.26 15.53
N THR A 21 -18.16 -4.00 14.90
CA THR A 21 -18.07 -2.89 13.97
C THR A 21 -18.45 -3.36 12.57
N PHE A 22 -18.94 -2.43 11.77
CA PHE A 22 -19.33 -2.67 10.39
C PHE A 22 -18.24 -2.24 9.41
N THR A 23 -16.99 -2.23 9.88
CA THR A 23 -15.83 -1.89 9.08
C THR A 23 -15.06 -3.17 8.74
N VAL A 24 -14.95 -3.47 7.46
CA VAL A 24 -14.20 -4.59 6.91
C VAL A 24 -13.01 -4.05 6.14
N TYR A 25 -11.85 -4.61 6.43
CA TYR A 25 -10.61 -4.35 5.72
C TYR A 25 -10.34 -5.53 4.77
N GLY A 26 -9.92 -5.21 3.56
CA GLY A 26 -9.51 -6.19 2.56
C GLY A 26 -8.20 -5.78 1.93
N LEU A 27 -7.32 -6.74 1.70
CA LEU A 27 -6.04 -6.54 1.04
C LEU A 27 -5.95 -7.51 -0.13
N THR A 28 -5.58 -6.98 -1.28
CA THR A 28 -5.29 -7.70 -2.52
C THR A 28 -3.84 -7.42 -2.91
N GLU A 29 -3.38 -7.99 -4.02
CA GLU A 29 -2.00 -7.81 -4.47
C GLU A 29 -1.67 -6.36 -4.87
N ASP A 30 -2.63 -5.62 -5.43
CA ASP A 30 -2.41 -4.24 -5.91
C ASP A 30 -3.15 -3.16 -5.09
N ARG A 31 -4.14 -3.56 -4.27
CA ARG A 31 -5.03 -2.62 -3.55
C ARG A 31 -5.33 -3.02 -2.11
N LEU A 32 -5.55 -1.99 -1.29
CA LEU A 32 -6.16 -2.08 0.02
C LEU A 32 -7.55 -1.43 0.00
N PHE A 33 -8.53 -2.10 0.60
CA PHE A 33 -9.93 -1.71 0.64
C PHE A 33 -10.41 -1.53 2.07
N ILE A 34 -11.22 -0.50 2.28
CA ILE A 34 -11.90 -0.24 3.54
C ILE A 34 -13.38 -0.06 3.27
N LYS A 35 -14.18 -0.98 3.78
CA LYS A 35 -15.63 -0.96 3.62
C LYS A 35 -16.27 -0.67 4.96
N THR A 36 -17.04 0.41 5.08
CA THR A 36 -17.72 0.79 6.32
C THR A 36 -19.20 1.07 6.05
N GLY A 37 -20.09 0.44 6.81
CA GLY A 37 -21.52 0.78 6.72
C GLY A 37 -22.51 -0.23 7.28
N VAL A 38 -23.66 0.27 7.73
CA VAL A 38 -24.81 -0.55 8.17
C VAL A 38 -25.98 -0.39 7.20
N LEU A 39 -26.43 0.85 7.02
CA LEU A 39 -27.55 1.22 6.13
C LEU A 39 -27.06 1.88 4.85
N ASN A 40 -26.01 2.69 4.95
CA ASN A 40 -25.30 3.25 3.82
C ASN A 40 -23.88 2.65 3.81
N ILE A 41 -23.46 2.14 2.66
CA ILE A 41 -22.20 1.42 2.49
C ILE A 41 -21.21 2.36 1.81
N HIS A 42 -20.16 2.74 2.53
CA HIS A 42 -19.02 3.45 1.99
C HIS A 42 -17.88 2.47 1.72
N GLU A 43 -17.27 2.54 0.55
CA GLU A 43 -16.14 1.70 0.16
C GLU A 43 -15.05 2.61 -0.38
N ASP A 44 -13.92 2.61 0.31
CA ASP A 44 -12.71 3.31 -0.10
C ASP A 44 -11.65 2.32 -0.55
N GLU A 45 -10.93 2.66 -1.62
CA GLU A 45 -9.81 1.88 -2.13
C GLU A 45 -8.56 2.74 -2.28
N VAL A 46 -7.40 2.18 -1.91
CA VAL A 46 -6.10 2.78 -2.17
C VAL A 46 -5.19 1.75 -2.84
N ARG A 47 -4.47 2.19 -3.88
CA ARG A 47 -3.49 1.34 -4.57
C ARG A 47 -2.22 1.25 -3.74
N LEU A 48 -1.63 0.06 -3.63
CA LEU A 48 -0.47 -0.17 -2.77
C LEU A 48 0.74 0.66 -3.18
N TYR A 49 0.97 0.87 -4.48
CA TYR A 49 2.08 1.72 -4.94
C TYR A 49 1.97 3.20 -4.48
N ARG A 50 0.78 3.66 -4.04
CA ARG A 50 0.56 5.02 -3.50
C ARG A 50 0.79 5.12 -2.01
N ILE A 51 0.91 3.99 -1.31
CA ILE A 51 1.24 3.96 0.12
C ILE A 51 2.69 4.43 0.26
N LEU A 52 2.92 5.36 1.18
CA LEU A 52 4.22 5.98 1.42
C LEU A 52 4.92 5.31 2.60
N ASP A 53 4.23 5.22 3.74
CA ASP A 53 4.73 4.65 4.99
C ASP A 53 3.66 3.83 5.72
N LEU A 54 4.13 2.84 6.48
CA LEU A 54 3.32 1.97 7.33
C LEU A 54 3.83 2.00 8.77
N SER A 55 3.05 2.59 9.65
CA SER A 55 3.40 2.77 11.06
C SER A 55 2.51 1.93 11.97
N LEU A 56 3.10 1.18 12.91
CA LEU A 56 2.33 0.34 13.85
C LEU A 56 2.16 1.04 15.20
N ARG A 57 0.92 1.14 15.67
CA ARG A 57 0.58 1.71 16.97
C ARG A 57 -0.16 0.68 17.82
N LYS A 58 0.29 0.50 19.06
CA LYS A 58 -0.34 -0.39 20.05
C LYS A 58 -0.51 0.34 21.37
N THR A 59 -1.76 0.56 21.78
CA THR A 59 -2.10 1.06 23.12
C THR A 59 -1.93 -0.04 24.17
N LEU A 60 -1.84 0.33 25.46
CA LEU A 60 -1.66 -0.64 26.56
C LEU A 60 -2.75 -1.74 26.56
N TRP A 61 -4.01 -1.35 26.40
CA TRP A 61 -5.12 -2.30 26.30
C TRP A 61 -4.99 -3.22 25.08
N GLN A 62 -4.68 -2.67 23.92
CA GLN A 62 -4.48 -3.46 22.69
C GLN A 62 -3.35 -4.49 22.87
N ARG A 63 -2.25 -4.14 23.57
CA ARG A 63 -1.19 -5.10 23.90
C ARG A 63 -1.68 -6.23 24.79
N MET A 64 -2.53 -5.94 25.78
CA MET A 64 -3.10 -6.95 26.67
C MET A 64 -4.04 -7.92 25.94
N VAL A 65 -4.79 -7.45 24.94
CA VAL A 65 -5.74 -8.27 24.17
C VAL A 65 -5.19 -8.79 22.83
N GLY A 66 -3.91 -8.57 22.53
CA GLY A 66 -3.26 -9.01 21.29
C GLY A 66 -3.76 -8.31 20.02
N LEU A 67 -4.22 -7.06 20.15
CA LEU A 67 -4.66 -6.21 19.04
C LEU A 67 -3.62 -5.13 18.73
N GLY A 68 -3.76 -4.49 17.57
CA GLY A 68 -3.03 -3.28 17.23
C GLY A 68 -3.72 -2.47 16.15
N THR A 69 -3.16 -1.30 15.88
CA THR A 69 -3.62 -0.38 14.84
C THR A 69 -2.46 -0.09 13.88
N ILE A 70 -2.67 -0.30 12.59
CA ILE A 70 -1.71 0.05 11.54
C ILE A 70 -2.15 1.40 10.96
N HIS A 71 -1.30 2.40 11.09
CA HIS A 71 -1.44 3.70 10.46
C HIS A 71 -0.82 3.63 9.06
N VAL A 72 -1.59 4.00 8.05
CA VAL A 72 -1.18 3.99 6.65
C VAL A 72 -1.15 5.43 6.16
N ASP A 73 0.01 5.85 5.67
CA ASP A 73 0.19 7.13 5.00
C ASP A 73 0.21 6.90 3.48
N SER A 74 -0.57 7.68 2.74
CA SER A 74 -0.72 7.56 1.30
C SER A 74 -0.69 8.92 0.60
N SER A 75 -0.12 8.91 -0.59
CA SER A 75 -0.11 10.06 -1.52
C SER A 75 -1.43 10.26 -2.26
N ASP A 76 -2.47 9.47 -1.96
CA ASP A 76 -3.77 9.57 -2.64
C ASP A 76 -4.48 10.91 -2.36
N LYS A 77 -5.26 11.40 -3.33
CA LYS A 77 -5.99 12.67 -3.20
C LYS A 77 -7.16 12.57 -2.22
N THR A 78 -7.80 11.41 -2.16
CA THR A 78 -9.04 11.20 -1.41
C THR A 78 -8.74 10.61 -0.03
N MET A 79 -7.77 9.70 0.06
CA MET A 79 -7.33 9.07 1.30
C MET A 79 -5.86 9.34 1.60
N LYS A 80 -5.56 10.46 2.26
CA LYS A 80 -4.17 10.82 2.60
C LYS A 80 -3.58 9.98 3.73
N ALA A 81 -4.32 9.78 4.80
CA ALA A 81 -3.87 8.97 5.93
C ALA A 81 -5.08 8.31 6.58
N PHE A 82 -4.96 7.03 6.92
CA PHE A 82 -6.05 6.28 7.54
C PHE A 82 -5.52 5.16 8.44
N ASP A 83 -6.39 4.70 9.34
CA ASP A 83 -6.05 3.71 10.36
C ASP A 83 -6.79 2.38 10.13
N ILE A 84 -6.03 1.31 10.02
CA ILE A 84 -6.50 -0.07 10.11
C ILE A 84 -6.47 -0.46 11.58
N SER A 85 -7.59 -0.31 12.28
CA SER A 85 -7.66 -0.40 13.74
C SER A 85 -8.12 -1.76 14.25
N ASN A 86 -7.60 -2.14 15.42
CA ASN A 86 -8.02 -3.32 16.19
C ASN A 86 -7.93 -4.63 15.39
N ILE A 87 -6.78 -4.81 14.74
CA ILE A 87 -6.41 -6.00 13.98
C ILE A 87 -5.62 -6.96 14.86
N ARG A 88 -5.91 -8.25 14.74
CA ARG A 88 -5.08 -9.30 15.38
C ARG A 88 -3.85 -9.56 14.54
N ASN A 89 -2.74 -9.93 15.18
CA ASN A 89 -1.46 -10.17 14.50
C ASN A 89 -1.04 -8.99 13.61
N CYS A 90 -1.28 -7.76 14.09
CA CYS A 90 -1.01 -6.53 13.34
C CYS A 90 0.45 -6.38 12.86
N GLU A 91 1.40 -7.07 13.50
CA GLU A 91 2.79 -7.13 13.05
C GLU A 91 2.93 -7.91 11.75
N ASP A 92 2.35 -9.11 11.69
CA ASP A 92 2.34 -9.97 10.49
C ASP A 92 1.59 -9.29 9.34
N VAL A 93 0.44 -8.69 9.63
CA VAL A 93 -0.34 -7.94 8.64
C VAL A 93 0.44 -6.72 8.12
N LYS A 94 1.15 -6.00 8.99
CA LYS A 94 2.01 -4.89 8.57
C LYS A 94 3.13 -5.39 7.66
N GLU A 95 3.81 -6.47 8.03
CA GLU A 95 4.90 -7.05 7.25
C GLU A 95 4.41 -7.50 5.87
N GLN A 96 3.28 -8.20 5.83
CA GLN A 96 2.64 -8.63 4.59
C GLN A 96 2.28 -7.44 3.69
N LEU A 97 1.70 -6.38 4.27
CA LEU A 97 1.37 -5.16 3.53
C LEU A 97 2.63 -4.47 3.01
N SER A 98 3.69 -4.39 3.82
CA SER A 98 4.98 -3.80 3.40
C SER A 98 5.56 -4.53 2.20
N ARG A 99 5.59 -5.87 2.26
CA ARG A 99 6.08 -6.71 1.16
C ARG A 99 5.30 -6.49 -0.13
N LEU A 100 3.97 -6.43 -0.06
CA LEU A 100 3.13 -6.20 -1.24
C LEU A 100 3.33 -4.78 -1.81
N VAL A 101 3.48 -3.76 -0.95
CA VAL A 101 3.79 -2.39 -1.39
C VAL A 101 5.13 -2.33 -2.12
N GLU A 102 6.16 -3.01 -1.62
CA GLU A 102 7.47 -3.09 -2.28
C GLU A 102 7.38 -3.83 -3.62
N GLN A 103 6.69 -4.96 -3.65
CA GLN A 103 6.48 -5.75 -4.86
C GLN A 103 5.77 -4.93 -5.96
N GLU A 104 4.71 -4.19 -5.61
CA GLU A 104 3.98 -3.34 -6.55
C GLU A 104 4.82 -2.15 -7.04
N ARG A 105 5.69 -1.59 -6.18
CA ARG A 105 6.63 -0.54 -6.57
C ARG A 105 7.68 -1.07 -7.54
N ASP A 106 8.22 -2.27 -7.31
CA ASP A 106 9.18 -2.90 -8.20
C ASP A 106 8.55 -3.21 -9.57
N ASN A 107 7.35 -3.79 -9.57
CA ASN A 107 6.61 -4.12 -10.81
C ASN A 107 6.38 -2.88 -11.70
N LYS A 108 6.05 -1.73 -11.09
CA LYS A 108 5.95 -0.45 -11.82
C LYS A 108 7.28 0.10 -12.30
N ARG A 109 8.35 -0.09 -11.53
CA ARG A 109 9.70 0.35 -11.91
C ARG A 109 10.22 -0.46 -13.10
N VAL A 110 9.96 -1.77 -13.11
CA VAL A 110 10.29 -2.67 -14.23
C VAL A 110 9.51 -2.25 -15.48
N SER A 111 8.19 -2.06 -15.36
CA SER A 111 7.35 -1.58 -16.49
C SER A 111 7.83 -0.24 -17.07
N SER A 112 8.34 0.67 -16.25
CA SER A 112 8.89 1.96 -16.72
C SER A 112 10.23 1.80 -17.44
N ARG A 113 11.08 0.86 -17.01
CA ARG A 113 12.38 0.58 -17.65
C ARG A 113 12.20 -0.11 -19.00
N GLU A 114 11.23 -1.00 -19.12
CA GLU A 114 10.89 -1.64 -20.40
C GLU A 114 10.40 -0.64 -21.45
N PHE A 115 9.76 0.46 -21.02
CA PHE A 115 9.31 1.51 -21.93
C PHE A 115 10.42 2.49 -22.38
N ILE A 116 11.45 2.71 -21.55
CA ILE A 116 12.58 3.61 -21.86
C ILE A 116 13.63 2.91 -22.75
N GLY A 117 13.70 1.58 -22.74
CA GLY A 117 14.62 0.82 -23.61
C GLY A 117 14.28 0.82 -25.11
N GLY A 118 13.21 1.49 -25.54
CA GLY A 118 12.76 1.54 -26.93
C GLY A 118 13.04 2.85 -27.69
N TYR A 119 13.59 3.88 -27.02
CA TYR A 119 13.88 5.18 -27.64
C TYR A 119 15.16 5.78 -27.03
N GLY A 120 16.30 5.59 -27.69
CA GLY A 120 17.55 6.24 -27.28
C GLY A 120 18.82 5.56 -27.77
N ASP A 121 18.87 5.19 -29.05
CA ASP A 121 20.10 4.86 -29.75
C ASP A 121 20.02 5.53 -31.11
N ASP A 122 20.37 6.82 -31.18
CA ASP A 122 20.61 7.59 -32.41
C ASP A 122 20.95 9.04 -32.01
N GLU A 123 22.11 9.28 -31.39
CA GLU A 123 22.81 10.56 -31.55
C GLU A 123 24.30 10.29 -31.78
N ASP A 124 24.58 9.85 -33.01
CA ASP A 124 25.84 10.08 -33.70
C ASP A 124 26.07 11.59 -33.81
N HIS A 125 27.02 12.09 -33.03
CA HIS A 125 27.68 13.36 -33.34
C HIS A 125 29.19 13.17 -33.19
N GLY A 126 29.76 12.59 -34.25
CA GLY A 126 31.16 12.82 -34.59
C GLY A 126 31.42 14.31 -34.74
N PHE A 127 32.35 14.83 -33.94
CA PHE A 127 33.04 16.08 -34.20
C PHE A 127 34.54 15.76 -34.12
N ASP A 128 35.08 15.42 -35.29
CA ASP A 128 36.50 15.60 -35.60
C ASP A 128 36.75 17.10 -35.82
N GLU A 129 37.89 17.58 -35.30
CA GLU A 129 38.67 18.79 -35.62
C GLU A 129 39.06 19.52 -34.32
N GLU A 130 40.27 19.99 -34.09
CA GLU A 130 41.60 19.77 -34.66
C GLU A 130 42.52 20.49 -33.64
N ASP A 131 43.72 19.95 -33.44
CA ASP A 131 44.77 20.48 -32.57
C ASP A 131 45.11 21.95 -32.92
N SER A 132 45.17 22.85 -31.92
CA SER A 132 46.03 24.04 -32.03
C SER A 132 46.39 24.62 -30.67
N PRO A 133 47.70 24.69 -30.34
CA PRO A 133 48.20 25.30 -29.11
C PRO A 133 48.64 26.74 -29.36
N TYR A 134 48.09 27.70 -28.61
CA TYR A 134 48.77 28.95 -28.23
C TYR A 134 48.26 29.45 -26.88
#